data_AF-T5A9D9-F1
#
_entry.id   AF-T5A9D9-F1
#
_cell.length_a   1.000
_cell.length_b   1.000
_cell.length_c   1.000
_cell.angle_alpha   90.00
_cell.angle_beta   90.00
_cell.angle_gamma   90.00
#
_symmetry.space_group_name_H-M   'P 1'
#
loop_
_entity.id
_entity.type
_entity.pdbx_description
1 polymer ?
#
loop_
_entity_poly.entity_id
_entity_poly.type
_entity_poly.pdbx_seq_one_letter_code
_entity_poly.pdbx_strand_id
1 'polypeptide(L)'
;MRGLAILALASGLLGQTALGIKVNVDDEGSIKKAASIAAYGLMRYYTGNNTGDVPGNLPDPYYWWTAGAMFGTIIDYWFLTGDSTYNDATMQAIVHQGADSADFMPKNQTRTEGNDDQGFWAMTAMSAAENKFPDPPSDQPQYLALVQAVFNLYAQRWDELDCGGGLRWQIFSFNNGYNYKNSISNGCFFNIAARLARYTGNDTYADWATKIFEWQQKVGLINDKFDVHDGITIDSDTQCRRVNTDQWSYNAGIYLEGAAMMYNHTKNDTWKKRLDGILKESLTRFVKGNVLYEQFCEANKLCNRDQQSFKGYLARWLAATTKLAPYTGEAIFPILKATAKAAASSCTGSPPPTDFKGMQGTACGFSWLGNNFDGLVGVPQQMNAVAAMIYPLTSKAPAPYTEKTGGTSKGDPSAGTGKETDPTELKPITMADKAAASFLTLFLIVGTVGGTTFMLV
;
A
#
# COMPACT_ATOMS: atom_id res chain seq x y z
N MET A 1 -62.74 45.86 10.91
CA MET A 1 -62.50 44.91 9.79
C MET A 1 -61.04 44.99 9.39
N ARG A 2 -60.38 43.83 9.37
CA ARG A 2 -59.07 43.51 8.76
C ARG A 2 -57.82 44.07 9.45
N GLY A 3 -57.28 43.23 10.34
CA GLY A 3 -55.97 43.38 10.94
C GLY A 3 -54.83 43.11 9.95
N LEU A 4 -53.71 43.78 10.21
CA LEU A 4 -52.41 43.50 9.64
C LEU A 4 -51.88 42.18 10.23
N ALA A 5 -51.60 41.21 9.37
CA ALA A 5 -50.73 40.07 9.69
C ALA A 5 -49.47 40.20 8.83
N ILE A 6 -48.38 40.65 9.45
CA ILE A 6 -47.04 40.62 8.88
C ILE A 6 -46.55 39.17 8.99
N LEU A 7 -46.51 38.44 7.87
CA LEU A 7 -45.78 37.18 7.80
C LEU A 7 -44.28 37.48 7.79
N ALA A 8 -43.64 37.34 8.95
CA ALA A 8 -42.20 37.18 9.03
C ALA A 8 -41.85 35.75 8.58
N LEU A 9 -41.41 35.58 7.33
CA LEU A 9 -40.66 34.39 6.93
C LEU A 9 -39.29 34.45 7.62
N ALA A 10 -39.21 33.88 8.82
CA ALA A 10 -37.94 33.49 9.42
C ALA A 10 -37.39 32.30 8.61
N SER A 11 -36.63 32.59 7.56
CA SER A 11 -35.74 31.62 6.94
C SER A 11 -34.71 31.19 7.98
N GLY A 12 -35.02 30.13 8.71
CA GLY A 12 -34.05 29.43 9.54
C GLY A 12 -32.98 28.87 8.62
N LEU A 13 -31.92 29.63 8.37
CA LEU A 13 -30.62 29.05 8.06
C LEU A 13 -30.25 28.21 9.29
N LEU A 14 -30.58 26.92 9.23
CA LEU A 14 -29.79 25.91 9.90
C LEU A 14 -28.39 26.06 9.32
N GLY A 15 -27.58 26.90 9.94
CA GLY A 15 -26.14 26.87 9.74
C GLY A 15 -25.74 25.44 10.05
N GLN A 16 -25.45 24.65 9.02
CA GLN A 16 -24.72 23.42 9.17
C GLN A 16 -23.40 23.84 9.80
N THR A 17 -23.28 23.69 11.11
CA THR A 17 -21.99 23.79 11.78
C THR A 17 -21.11 22.79 11.07
N ALA A 18 -20.16 23.26 10.26
CA ALA A 18 -19.25 22.41 9.51
C ALA A 18 -18.64 21.41 10.50
N LEU A 19 -18.97 20.13 10.35
CA LEU A 19 -18.52 19.05 11.21
C LEU A 19 -17.06 18.72 10.87
N GLY A 20 -16.13 19.59 11.25
CA GLY A 20 -14.70 19.30 11.12
C GLY A 20 -14.28 18.18 12.09
N ILE A 21 -13.37 17.31 11.66
CA ILE A 21 -12.82 16.28 12.55
C ILE A 21 -11.95 16.97 13.62
N LYS A 22 -12.31 16.78 14.90
CA LYS A 22 -11.55 17.29 16.04
C LYS A 22 -10.79 16.16 16.72
N VAL A 23 -9.53 16.37 17.04
CA VAL A 23 -8.69 15.40 17.74
C VAL A 23 -7.97 16.05 18.93
N ASN A 24 -8.12 15.46 20.11
CA ASN A 24 -7.21 15.63 21.23
C ASN A 24 -6.25 14.44 21.25
N VAL A 25 -4.98 14.67 20.89
CA VAL A 25 -3.98 13.59 20.75
C VAL A 25 -3.47 13.02 22.07
N ASP A 26 -3.90 13.60 23.19
CA ASP A 26 -3.60 13.10 24.53
C ASP A 26 -4.78 12.31 25.12
N ASP A 27 -5.89 12.19 24.37
CA ASP A 27 -7.08 11.42 24.73
C ASP A 27 -7.36 10.31 23.69
N GLU A 28 -7.22 9.05 24.12
CA GLU A 28 -7.42 7.90 23.22
C GLU A 28 -8.83 7.84 22.64
N GLY A 29 -9.86 8.16 23.43
CA GLY A 29 -11.24 8.18 22.96
C GLY A 29 -11.44 9.18 21.83
N SER A 30 -10.86 10.37 21.96
CA SER A 30 -10.86 11.41 20.94
C SER A 30 -10.12 10.98 19.68
N ILE A 31 -8.96 10.32 19.81
CA ILE A 31 -8.23 9.78 18.66
C ILE A 31 -9.07 8.72 17.93
N LYS A 32 -9.58 7.72 18.66
CA LYS A 32 -10.39 6.63 18.08
C LYS A 32 -11.64 7.17 17.38
N LYS A 33 -12.32 8.15 17.99
CA LYS A 33 -13.48 8.82 17.40
C LYS A 33 -13.13 9.57 16.11
N ALA A 34 -12.04 10.33 16.12
CA ALA A 34 -11.57 11.06 14.93
C ALA A 34 -11.20 10.09 13.79
N ALA A 35 -10.44 9.05 14.11
CA ALA A 35 -10.05 8.00 13.19
C ALA A 35 -11.26 7.25 12.61
N SER A 36 -12.27 6.94 13.44
CA SER A 36 -13.51 6.27 12.99
C SER A 36 -14.27 7.10 11.95
N ILE A 37 -14.38 8.43 12.15
CA ILE A 37 -14.98 9.33 11.18
C ILE A 37 -14.18 9.33 9.87
N ALA A 38 -12.86 9.41 9.96
CA ALA A 38 -12.00 9.40 8.78
C ALA A 38 -12.06 8.06 8.03
N ALA A 39 -12.06 6.95 8.75
CA ALA A 39 -12.12 5.58 8.22
C ALA A 39 -13.46 5.30 7.55
N TYR A 40 -14.56 5.79 8.14
CA TYR A 40 -15.86 5.79 7.48
C TYR A 40 -15.76 6.49 6.13
N GLY A 41 -15.27 7.74 6.09
CA GLY A 41 -15.07 8.47 4.83
C GLY A 41 -14.22 7.72 3.80
N LEU A 42 -13.13 7.08 4.25
CA LEU A 42 -12.23 6.29 3.39
C LEU A 42 -12.97 5.11 2.77
N MET A 43 -13.67 4.33 3.59
CA MET A 43 -14.37 3.13 3.15
C MET A 43 -15.61 3.43 2.28
N ARG A 44 -16.06 4.70 2.19
CA ARG A 44 -17.08 5.12 1.22
C ARG A 44 -16.55 5.23 -0.22
N TYR A 45 -15.24 5.24 -0.43
CA TYR A 45 -14.64 5.13 -1.77
C TYR A 45 -14.61 3.69 -2.27
N TYR A 46 -14.62 2.71 -1.37
CA TYR A 46 -14.54 1.30 -1.73
C TYR A 46 -15.90 0.76 -2.16
N THR A 47 -15.94 0.13 -3.35
CA THR A 47 -17.13 -0.51 -3.90
C THR A 47 -16.96 -2.00 -4.10
N GLY A 48 -15.75 -2.55 -3.98
CA GLY A 48 -15.43 -3.95 -4.30
C GLY A 48 -16.21 -5.01 -3.52
N ASN A 49 -16.88 -4.64 -2.42
CA ASN A 49 -17.77 -5.53 -1.66
C ASN A 49 -19.24 -5.50 -2.13
N ASN A 50 -19.59 -4.69 -3.13
CA ASN A 50 -20.92 -4.72 -3.73
C ASN A 50 -21.07 -5.93 -4.66
N THR A 51 -22.29 -6.43 -4.81
CA THR A 51 -22.59 -7.47 -5.80
C THR A 51 -22.28 -6.99 -7.21
N GLY A 52 -21.43 -7.72 -7.93
CA GLY A 52 -21.04 -7.43 -9.30
C GLY A 52 -19.74 -6.63 -9.45
N ASP A 53 -19.21 -6.08 -8.35
CA ASP A 53 -17.88 -5.47 -8.31
C ASP A 53 -16.78 -6.52 -8.04
N VAL A 54 -15.52 -6.09 -8.08
CA VAL A 54 -14.33 -6.93 -7.85
C VAL A 54 -13.75 -6.62 -6.45
N PRO A 55 -13.79 -7.56 -5.50
CA PRO A 55 -13.24 -7.34 -4.17
C PRO A 55 -11.75 -6.98 -4.23
N GLY A 56 -11.33 -5.98 -3.46
CA GLY A 56 -9.96 -5.50 -3.46
C GLY A 56 -9.60 -4.55 -4.61
N ASN A 57 -10.53 -4.21 -5.50
CA ASN A 57 -10.34 -3.10 -6.44
C ASN A 57 -11.02 -1.83 -5.94
N LEU A 58 -10.33 -0.71 -6.10
CA LEU A 58 -10.92 0.62 -6.02
C LEU A 58 -11.44 1.04 -7.40
N PRO A 59 -12.52 1.83 -7.47
CA PRO A 59 -12.98 2.38 -8.74
C PRO A 59 -11.97 3.35 -9.34
N ASP A 60 -12.16 3.73 -10.60
CA ASP A 60 -11.36 4.79 -11.23
C ASP A 60 -11.32 6.05 -10.35
N PRO A 61 -10.17 6.73 -10.27
CA PRO A 61 -8.97 6.53 -11.08
C PRO A 61 -7.85 5.77 -10.33
N TYR A 62 -8.14 4.99 -9.29
CA TYR A 62 -7.10 4.43 -8.42
C TYR A 62 -6.44 3.19 -9.05
N TYR A 63 -5.11 3.10 -8.91
CA TYR A 63 -4.39 1.89 -9.30
C TYR A 63 -4.60 0.78 -8.28
N TRP A 64 -4.41 -0.46 -8.72
CA TRP A 64 -4.68 -1.66 -7.93
C TRP A 64 -3.93 -1.69 -6.59
N TRP A 65 -2.66 -1.31 -6.58
CA TRP A 65 -1.85 -1.27 -5.35
C TRP A 65 -2.40 -0.31 -4.28
N THR A 66 -3.10 0.76 -4.69
CA THR A 66 -3.71 1.73 -3.77
C THR A 66 -4.75 1.06 -2.88
N ALA A 67 -5.47 0.06 -3.40
CA ALA A 67 -6.43 -0.70 -2.63
C ALA A 67 -5.72 -1.57 -1.57
N GLY A 68 -4.62 -2.22 -1.94
CA GLY A 68 -3.77 -2.94 -0.99
C GLY A 68 -3.32 -2.03 0.15
N ALA A 69 -2.76 -0.86 -0.16
CA ALA A 69 -2.32 0.12 0.82
C ALA A 69 -3.47 0.63 1.74
N MET A 70 -4.66 0.84 1.16
CA MET A 70 -5.87 1.19 1.92
C MET A 70 -6.23 0.11 2.93
N PHE A 71 -6.28 -1.16 2.51
CA PHE A 71 -6.59 -2.28 3.40
C PHE A 71 -5.50 -2.50 4.46
N GLY A 72 -4.23 -2.25 4.14
CA GLY A 72 -3.15 -2.19 5.12
C GLY A 72 -3.39 -1.16 6.21
N THR A 73 -3.89 0.02 5.85
CA THR A 73 -4.27 1.07 6.82
C THR A 73 -5.49 0.67 7.66
N ILE A 74 -6.45 -0.05 7.08
CA ILE A 74 -7.64 -0.53 7.80
C ILE A 74 -7.30 -1.66 8.79
N ILE A 75 -6.33 -2.53 8.48
CA ILE A 75 -5.80 -3.50 9.45
C ILE A 75 -5.20 -2.79 10.66
N ASP A 76 -4.37 -1.75 10.43
CA ASP A 76 -3.77 -0.97 11.51
C ASP A 76 -4.84 -0.20 12.31
N TYR A 77 -5.87 0.31 11.63
CA TYR A 77 -7.03 0.94 12.28
C TYR A 77 -7.73 -0.04 13.23
N TRP A 78 -8.07 -1.26 12.76
CA TRP A 78 -8.67 -2.27 13.62
C TRP A 78 -7.78 -2.60 14.81
N PHE A 79 -6.49 -2.84 14.57
CA PHE A 79 -5.54 -3.21 15.61
C PHE A 79 -5.39 -2.14 16.70
N LEU A 80 -5.34 -0.86 16.32
CA LEU A 80 -5.11 0.24 17.25
C LEU A 80 -6.39 0.76 17.91
N THR A 81 -7.55 0.63 17.26
CA THR A 81 -8.81 1.16 17.78
C THR A 81 -9.67 0.09 18.44
N GLY A 82 -9.60 -1.15 17.96
CA GLY A 82 -10.49 -2.26 18.31
C GLY A 82 -11.78 -2.31 17.48
N ASP A 83 -11.97 -1.39 16.52
CA ASP A 83 -13.17 -1.35 15.68
C ASP A 83 -13.06 -2.35 14.51
N SER A 84 -13.93 -3.35 14.51
CA SER A 84 -13.98 -4.44 13.52
C SER A 84 -14.92 -4.20 12.35
N THR A 85 -15.50 -2.99 12.21
CA THR A 85 -16.53 -2.67 11.19
C THR A 85 -16.13 -3.05 9.76
N TYR A 86 -14.84 -2.98 9.43
CA TYR A 86 -14.33 -3.20 8.07
C TYR A 86 -13.58 -4.52 7.90
N ASN A 87 -13.56 -5.40 8.91
CA ASN A 87 -12.74 -6.60 8.88
C ASN A 87 -13.14 -7.56 7.76
N ASP A 88 -14.44 -7.82 7.58
CA ASP A 88 -14.93 -8.76 6.58
C ASP A 88 -14.60 -8.30 5.16
N ALA A 89 -14.81 -7.01 4.86
CA ALA A 89 -14.46 -6.43 3.56
C ALA A 89 -12.95 -6.48 3.29
N THR A 90 -12.14 -6.26 4.34
CA THR A 90 -10.68 -6.31 4.27
C THR A 90 -10.17 -7.73 4.02
N MET A 91 -10.69 -8.72 4.76
CA MET A 91 -10.37 -10.13 4.55
C MET A 91 -10.77 -10.58 3.14
N GLN A 92 -11.99 -10.24 2.70
CA GLN A 92 -12.47 -10.57 1.36
C GLN A 92 -11.55 -9.99 0.27
N ALA A 93 -11.15 -8.74 0.41
CA ALA A 93 -10.24 -8.09 -0.53
C ALA A 93 -8.89 -8.79 -0.62
N ILE A 94 -8.25 -9.07 0.52
CA ILE A 94 -6.93 -9.71 0.57
C ILE A 94 -6.99 -11.12 -0.03
N VAL A 95 -7.98 -11.92 0.35
CA VAL A 95 -8.14 -13.29 -0.16
C VAL A 95 -8.43 -13.29 -1.67
N HIS A 96 -9.32 -12.42 -2.14
CA HIS A 96 -9.64 -12.33 -3.56
C HIS A 96 -8.43 -11.91 -4.41
N GLN A 97 -7.67 -10.91 -3.94
CA GLN A 97 -6.52 -10.39 -4.66
C GLN A 97 -5.28 -11.28 -4.53
N GLY A 98 -5.25 -12.21 -3.56
CA GLY A 98 -4.29 -13.30 -3.53
C GLY A 98 -4.31 -14.16 -4.80
N ALA A 99 -5.41 -14.11 -5.57
CA ALA A 99 -5.66 -14.86 -6.78
C ALA A 99 -5.64 -16.39 -6.57
N ASP A 100 -6.03 -17.15 -7.59
CA ASP A 100 -5.99 -18.62 -7.55
C ASP A 100 -4.56 -19.16 -7.34
N SER A 101 -3.55 -18.35 -7.70
CA SER A 101 -2.12 -18.64 -7.55
C SER A 101 -1.58 -18.40 -6.13
N ALA A 102 -2.35 -17.74 -5.26
CA ALA A 102 -1.95 -17.41 -3.88
C ALA A 102 -0.64 -16.61 -3.78
N ASP A 103 -0.43 -15.67 -4.70
CA ASP A 103 0.83 -14.91 -4.84
C ASP A 103 0.62 -13.42 -5.15
N PHE A 104 -0.62 -12.92 -5.09
CA PHE A 104 -0.96 -11.56 -5.49
C PHE A 104 -0.60 -11.22 -6.94
N MET A 105 -0.72 -12.18 -7.87
CA MET A 105 -0.58 -11.93 -9.31
C MET A 105 -1.89 -12.15 -10.10
N PRO A 106 -2.95 -11.39 -9.79
CA PRO A 106 -4.22 -11.54 -10.49
C PRO A 106 -4.10 -11.13 -11.97
N LYS A 107 -4.53 -12.03 -12.87
CA LYS A 107 -4.40 -11.86 -14.33
C LYS A 107 -5.01 -10.57 -14.91
N ASN A 108 -5.96 -9.96 -14.22
CA ASN A 108 -6.56 -8.70 -14.66
C ASN A 108 -5.66 -7.48 -14.43
N GLN A 109 -4.59 -7.59 -13.63
CA GLN A 109 -3.66 -6.51 -13.32
C GLN A 109 -2.36 -6.54 -14.12
N THR A 110 -2.10 -7.59 -14.91
CA THR A 110 -0.83 -7.83 -15.64
C THR A 110 -0.28 -6.61 -16.41
N ARG A 111 -1.14 -5.74 -16.94
CA ARG A 111 -0.72 -4.55 -17.71
C ARG A 111 -0.18 -3.39 -16.87
N THR A 112 -0.44 -3.40 -15.57
CA THR A 112 -0.08 -2.33 -14.62
C THR A 112 0.74 -2.85 -13.45
N GLU A 113 0.91 -4.16 -13.34
CA GLU A 113 1.52 -4.82 -12.18
C GLU A 113 3.05 -4.67 -12.16
N GLY A 114 3.54 -3.83 -11.24
CA GLY A 114 4.92 -3.78 -10.80
C GLY A 114 5.20 -4.69 -9.60
N ASN A 115 6.48 -4.87 -9.31
CA ASN A 115 6.92 -5.55 -8.09
C ASN A 115 6.49 -4.73 -6.87
N ASP A 116 6.52 -3.41 -6.92
CA ASP A 116 5.98 -2.54 -5.88
C ASP A 116 4.47 -2.72 -5.67
N ASP A 117 3.68 -2.83 -6.74
CA ASP A 117 2.24 -3.09 -6.64
C ASP A 117 1.93 -4.40 -5.86
N GLN A 118 2.57 -5.50 -6.27
CA GLN A 118 2.50 -6.79 -5.58
C GLN A 118 2.98 -6.66 -4.13
N GLY A 119 4.00 -5.85 -3.91
CA GLY A 119 4.63 -5.62 -2.61
C GLY A 119 3.72 -4.93 -1.61
N PHE A 120 2.89 -3.97 -2.02
CA PHE A 120 1.91 -3.33 -1.14
C PHE A 120 0.84 -4.31 -0.65
N TRP A 121 0.42 -5.27 -1.47
CA TRP A 121 -0.48 -6.34 -1.06
C TRP A 121 0.19 -7.33 -0.12
N ALA A 122 1.42 -7.75 -0.43
CA ALA A 122 2.19 -8.61 0.47
C ALA A 122 2.46 -7.94 1.83
N MET A 123 2.84 -6.66 1.86
CA MET A 123 3.00 -5.92 3.12
C MET A 123 1.68 -5.79 3.89
N THR A 124 0.55 -5.73 3.19
CA THR A 124 -0.80 -5.74 3.79
C THR A 124 -1.09 -7.08 4.45
N ALA A 125 -0.86 -8.20 3.77
CA ALA A 125 -0.96 -9.54 4.34
C ALA A 125 0.01 -9.75 5.51
N MET A 126 1.26 -9.27 5.39
CA MET A 126 2.24 -9.36 6.48
C MET A 126 1.75 -8.60 7.73
N SER A 127 1.10 -7.45 7.54
CA SER A 127 0.53 -6.67 8.64
C SER A 127 -0.67 -7.39 9.28
N ALA A 128 -1.47 -8.10 8.47
CA ALA A 128 -2.55 -8.94 8.98
C ALA A 128 -2.01 -10.05 9.91
N ALA A 129 -0.94 -10.74 9.49
CA ALA A 129 -0.27 -11.75 10.32
C ALA A 129 0.34 -11.14 11.59
N GLU A 130 1.06 -10.03 11.47
CA GLU A 130 1.74 -9.34 12.57
C GLU A 130 0.80 -8.69 13.58
N ASN A 131 -0.39 -8.26 13.16
CA ASN A 131 -1.39 -7.67 14.06
C ASN A 131 -2.40 -8.69 14.57
N LYS A 132 -2.25 -9.97 14.21
CA LYS A 132 -3.20 -11.06 14.54
C LYS A 132 -4.61 -10.75 14.06
N PHE A 133 -4.72 -10.19 12.85
CA PHE A 133 -6.00 -9.98 12.18
C PHE A 133 -6.73 -11.32 12.01
N PRO A 134 -8.07 -11.36 12.01
CA PRO A 134 -8.81 -12.61 11.87
C PRO A 134 -8.36 -13.42 10.65
N ASP A 135 -7.97 -14.68 10.88
CA ASP A 135 -7.46 -15.53 9.81
C ASP A 135 -8.56 -15.89 8.80
N PRO A 136 -8.22 -16.03 7.51
CA PRO A 136 -9.15 -16.57 6.51
C PRO A 136 -9.58 -18.00 6.85
N PRO A 137 -10.70 -18.49 6.29
CA PRO A 137 -11.05 -19.90 6.32
C PRO A 137 -9.87 -20.81 5.93
N SER A 138 -9.78 -21.99 6.54
CA SER A 138 -8.60 -22.86 6.40
C SER A 138 -8.37 -23.41 4.98
N ASP A 139 -9.40 -23.35 4.12
CA ASP A 139 -9.35 -23.72 2.70
C ASP A 139 -8.97 -22.54 1.78
N GLN A 140 -8.74 -21.35 2.35
CA GLN A 140 -8.31 -20.15 1.63
C GLN A 140 -6.84 -19.82 1.95
N PRO A 141 -6.13 -19.11 1.04
CA PRO A 141 -4.77 -18.65 1.27
C PRO A 141 -4.64 -17.86 2.58
N GLN A 142 -3.68 -18.26 3.39
CA GLN A 142 -3.40 -17.64 4.68
C GLN A 142 -2.41 -16.48 4.50
N TYR A 143 -2.52 -15.43 5.31
CA TYR A 143 -1.71 -14.22 5.16
C TYR A 143 -0.20 -14.49 5.12
N LEU A 144 0.33 -15.30 6.04
CA LEU A 144 1.77 -15.62 6.05
C LEU A 144 2.18 -16.39 4.80
N ALA A 145 1.38 -17.35 4.33
CA ALA A 145 1.63 -18.08 3.10
C ALA A 145 1.67 -17.17 1.86
N LEU A 146 0.74 -16.22 1.74
CA LEU A 146 0.73 -15.21 0.67
C LEU A 146 2.03 -14.38 0.66
N VAL A 147 2.51 -13.99 1.84
CA VAL A 147 3.77 -13.22 1.96
C VAL A 147 4.98 -14.06 1.57
N GLN A 148 5.02 -15.33 1.98
CA GLN A 148 6.10 -16.26 1.62
C GLN A 148 6.11 -16.54 0.11
N ALA A 149 4.95 -16.61 -0.53
CA ALA A 149 4.83 -16.72 -1.98
C ALA A 149 5.49 -15.55 -2.70
N VAL A 150 5.14 -14.32 -2.31
CA VAL A 150 5.71 -13.10 -2.92
C VAL A 150 7.21 -13.00 -2.67
N PHE A 151 7.67 -13.33 -1.46
CA PHE A 151 9.12 -13.40 -1.17
C PHE A 151 9.84 -14.36 -2.12
N ASN A 152 9.30 -15.57 -2.31
CA ASN A 152 9.91 -16.58 -3.16
C ASN A 152 9.93 -16.16 -4.64
N LEU A 153 8.89 -15.48 -5.13
CA LEU A 153 8.87 -14.90 -6.47
C LEU A 153 9.90 -13.78 -6.62
N TYR A 154 10.03 -12.87 -5.64
CA TYR A 154 11.06 -11.84 -5.67
C TYR A 154 12.47 -12.41 -5.67
N ALA A 155 12.72 -13.45 -4.87
CA ALA A 155 14.01 -14.14 -4.88
C ALA A 155 14.34 -14.72 -6.27
N GLN A 156 13.34 -15.25 -6.99
CA GLN A 156 13.50 -15.75 -8.37
C GLN A 156 13.75 -14.63 -9.38
N ARG A 157 13.12 -13.46 -9.20
CA ARG A 157 13.26 -12.29 -10.08
C ARG A 157 14.49 -11.45 -9.80
N TRP A 158 15.28 -11.78 -8.78
CA TRP A 158 16.50 -11.06 -8.46
C TRP A 158 17.49 -11.16 -9.62
N ASP A 159 17.71 -10.02 -10.29
CA ASP A 159 18.45 -9.97 -11.54
C ASP A 159 19.92 -9.59 -11.31
N GLU A 160 20.79 -10.60 -11.29
CA GLU A 160 22.24 -10.45 -11.13
C GLU A 160 22.95 -9.93 -12.40
N LEU A 161 22.31 -9.99 -13.56
CA LEU A 161 22.96 -9.63 -14.83
C LEU A 161 23.02 -8.12 -15.02
N ASP A 162 21.93 -7.43 -14.73
CA ASP A 162 21.86 -5.97 -14.81
C ASP A 162 22.05 -5.34 -13.43
N CYS A 163 22.93 -4.35 -13.32
CA CYS A 163 23.25 -3.66 -12.06
C CYS A 163 23.80 -4.57 -10.93
N GLY A 164 24.21 -5.81 -11.24
CA GLY A 164 24.74 -6.75 -10.25
C GLY A 164 23.76 -7.07 -9.10
N GLY A 165 22.46 -7.15 -9.42
CA GLY A 165 21.38 -7.41 -8.49
C GLY A 165 20.18 -6.47 -8.66
N GLY A 166 19.20 -6.61 -7.77
CA GLY A 166 18.04 -5.74 -7.69
C GLY A 166 16.85 -6.22 -8.52
N LEU A 167 15.65 -6.00 -7.98
CA LEU A 167 14.41 -6.12 -8.73
C LEU A 167 14.25 -4.94 -9.70
N ARG A 168 13.66 -5.24 -10.84
CA ARG A 168 13.09 -4.23 -11.74
C ARG A 168 11.79 -3.69 -11.14
N TRP A 169 11.39 -2.51 -11.60
CA TRP A 169 10.11 -1.94 -11.24
C TRP A 169 8.97 -2.85 -11.73
N GLN A 170 8.93 -3.11 -13.03
CA GLN A 170 7.89 -3.94 -13.62
C GLN A 170 8.21 -5.44 -13.52
N ILE A 171 7.16 -6.26 -13.36
CA ILE A 171 7.28 -7.72 -13.37
C ILE A 171 7.45 -8.22 -14.81
N PHE A 172 6.61 -7.73 -15.72
CA PHE A 172 6.56 -8.21 -17.09
C PHE A 172 7.39 -7.34 -18.03
N SER A 173 8.14 -7.98 -18.92
CA SER A 173 9.09 -7.30 -19.82
C SER A 173 8.45 -6.35 -20.84
N PHE A 174 7.14 -6.51 -21.10
CA PHE A 174 6.38 -5.65 -22.01
C PHE A 174 5.82 -4.39 -21.33
N ASN A 175 5.92 -4.26 -20.00
CA ASN A 175 5.46 -3.07 -19.30
C ASN A 175 6.51 -1.95 -19.35
N ASN A 176 6.03 -0.71 -19.49
CA ASN A 176 6.88 0.47 -19.45
C ASN A 176 7.53 0.60 -18.07
N GLY A 177 8.86 0.79 -18.04
CA GLY A 177 9.62 0.84 -16.79
C GLY A 177 10.30 -0.49 -16.41
N TYR A 178 10.19 -1.55 -17.22
CA TYR A 178 10.95 -2.79 -17.00
C TYR A 178 12.48 -2.59 -17.03
N ASN A 179 12.96 -1.53 -17.69
CA ASN A 179 14.37 -1.14 -17.69
C ASN A 179 14.77 -0.26 -16.49
N TYR A 180 13.90 -0.07 -15.50
CA TYR A 180 14.14 0.75 -14.33
C TYR A 180 14.15 -0.13 -13.07
N LYS A 181 15.20 -0.03 -12.24
CA LYS A 181 15.26 -0.68 -10.92
C LYS A 181 15.05 0.39 -9.87
N ASN A 182 13.85 0.43 -9.27
CA ASN A 182 13.49 1.47 -8.32
C ASN A 182 13.64 1.03 -6.86
N SER A 183 13.78 2.01 -5.98
CA SER A 183 13.94 1.80 -4.55
C SER A 183 12.70 1.24 -3.89
N ILE A 184 11.50 1.54 -4.41
CA ILE A 184 10.25 1.04 -3.83
C ILE A 184 10.07 -0.47 -4.05
N SER A 185 10.33 -1.01 -5.25
CA SER A 185 10.19 -2.45 -5.52
C SER A 185 11.16 -3.28 -4.68
N ASN A 186 12.41 -2.83 -4.64
CA ASN A 186 13.44 -3.42 -3.79
C ASN A 186 13.17 -3.18 -2.29
N GLY A 187 12.50 -2.07 -1.96
CA GLY A 187 12.09 -1.71 -0.61
C GLY A 187 10.99 -2.65 -0.10
N CYS A 188 10.01 -2.99 -0.94
CA CYS A 188 9.01 -4.01 -0.66
C CYS A 188 9.68 -5.36 -0.39
N PHE A 189 10.63 -5.78 -1.23
CA PHE A 189 11.36 -7.02 -1.01
C PHE A 189 12.16 -7.00 0.30
N PHE A 190 12.91 -5.93 0.56
CA PHE A 190 13.66 -5.75 1.80
C PHE A 190 12.75 -5.77 3.03
N ASN A 191 11.63 -5.06 2.98
CA ASN A 191 10.66 -4.96 4.07
C ASN A 191 10.04 -6.33 4.38
N ILE A 192 9.58 -7.05 3.35
CA ILE A 192 9.01 -8.40 3.48
C ILE A 192 10.05 -9.37 4.04
N ALA A 193 11.27 -9.36 3.50
CA ALA A 193 12.37 -10.20 3.98
C ALA A 193 12.68 -9.94 5.47
N ALA A 194 12.84 -8.68 5.86
CA ALA A 194 13.13 -8.32 7.25
C ALA A 194 11.99 -8.70 8.21
N ARG A 195 10.73 -8.54 7.77
CA ARG A 195 9.53 -8.87 8.55
C ARG A 195 9.35 -10.38 8.69
N LEU A 196 9.52 -11.14 7.61
CA LEU A 196 9.52 -12.61 7.65
C LEU A 196 10.64 -13.16 8.54
N ALA A 197 11.85 -12.59 8.48
CA ALA A 197 12.96 -12.98 9.36
C ALA A 197 12.57 -12.84 10.83
N ARG A 198 12.01 -11.69 11.22
CA ARG A 198 11.56 -11.45 12.60
C ARG A 198 10.37 -12.35 12.98
N TYR A 199 9.39 -12.51 12.10
CA TYR A 199 8.15 -13.23 12.39
C TYR A 199 8.38 -14.73 12.56
N THR A 200 9.18 -15.33 11.68
CA THR A 200 9.47 -16.77 11.64
C THR A 200 10.72 -17.15 12.44
N GLY A 201 11.66 -16.22 12.60
CA GLY A 201 13.00 -16.49 13.14
C GLY A 201 13.91 -17.23 12.15
N ASN A 202 13.57 -17.30 10.86
CA ASN A 202 14.38 -17.95 9.83
C ASN A 202 15.39 -16.97 9.22
N ASP A 203 16.67 -17.27 9.40
CA ASP A 203 17.78 -16.40 8.98
C ASP A 203 17.95 -16.29 7.46
N THR A 204 17.43 -17.22 6.65
CA THR A 204 17.43 -17.08 5.19
C THR A 204 16.77 -15.77 4.75
N TYR A 205 15.68 -15.37 5.40
CA TYR A 205 15.03 -14.09 5.13
C TYR A 205 15.91 -12.90 5.55
N ALA A 206 16.65 -13.03 6.67
CA ALA A 206 17.58 -12.01 7.15
C ALA A 206 18.79 -11.83 6.21
N ASP A 207 19.28 -12.93 5.62
CA ASP A 207 20.36 -12.92 4.64
C ASP A 207 19.92 -12.19 3.37
N TRP A 208 18.71 -12.45 2.88
CA TRP A 208 18.13 -11.70 1.76
C TRP A 208 17.94 -10.22 2.09
N ALA A 209 17.41 -9.88 3.26
CA ALA A 209 17.28 -8.49 3.69
C ALA A 209 18.64 -7.77 3.70
N THR A 210 19.69 -8.44 4.16
CA THR A 210 21.07 -7.92 4.14
C THR A 210 21.56 -7.73 2.70
N LYS A 211 21.40 -8.74 1.84
CA LYS A 211 21.79 -8.69 0.41
C LYS A 211 21.14 -7.52 -0.32
N ILE A 212 19.83 -7.31 -0.12
CA ILE A 212 19.08 -6.23 -0.80
C ILE A 212 19.57 -4.86 -0.33
N PHE A 213 19.74 -4.67 0.99
CA PHE A 213 20.21 -3.40 1.54
C PHE A 213 21.63 -3.07 1.07
N GLU A 214 22.52 -4.05 1.04
CA GLU A 214 23.90 -3.86 0.58
C GLU A 214 23.97 -3.58 -0.91
N TRP A 215 23.10 -4.22 -1.71
CA TRP A 215 22.96 -3.88 -3.12
C TRP A 215 22.52 -2.42 -3.29
N GLN A 216 21.49 -1.97 -2.55
CA GLN A 216 21.02 -0.58 -2.57
C GLN A 216 22.14 0.43 -2.26
N GLN A 217 23.00 0.13 -1.29
CA GLN A 217 24.17 0.96 -0.99
C GLN A 217 25.21 0.91 -2.11
N LYS A 218 25.51 -0.28 -2.62
CA LYS A 218 26.53 -0.50 -3.67
C LYS A 218 26.19 0.24 -4.96
N VAL A 219 24.92 0.27 -5.37
CA VAL A 219 24.49 0.99 -6.59
C VAL A 219 24.23 2.49 -6.36
N GLY A 220 24.46 2.97 -5.13
CA GLY A 220 24.34 4.39 -4.79
C GLY A 220 22.90 4.88 -4.61
N LEU A 221 21.93 3.99 -4.47
CA LEU A 221 20.54 4.34 -4.19
C LEU A 221 20.32 4.66 -2.70
N ILE A 222 21.10 4.05 -1.82
CA ILE A 222 21.26 4.51 -0.43
C ILE A 222 22.69 5.01 -0.26
N ASN A 223 22.86 6.33 -0.11
CA ASN A 223 24.19 6.93 0.00
C ASN A 223 24.74 6.89 1.44
N ASP A 224 25.95 7.41 1.66
CA ASP A 224 26.61 7.42 2.98
C ASP A 224 25.89 8.27 4.04
N LYS A 225 25.01 9.19 3.62
CA LYS A 225 24.14 9.98 4.52
C LYS A 225 22.83 9.28 4.82
N PHE A 226 22.59 8.11 4.24
CA PHE A 226 21.34 7.37 4.24
C PHE A 226 20.18 8.06 3.52
N ASP A 227 20.49 8.96 2.57
CA ASP A 227 19.47 9.42 1.62
C ASP A 227 19.00 8.22 0.79
N VAL A 228 17.69 8.06 0.62
CA VAL A 228 17.11 7.00 -0.22
C VAL A 228 16.61 7.62 -1.53
N HIS A 229 17.35 7.37 -2.61
CA HIS A 229 17.07 7.84 -3.94
C HIS A 229 16.02 6.98 -4.65
N ASP A 230 15.39 7.48 -5.72
CA ASP A 230 14.19 6.88 -6.33
C ASP A 230 14.47 5.59 -7.09
N GLY A 231 15.58 5.51 -7.81
CA GLY A 231 15.90 4.35 -8.61
C GLY A 231 16.98 4.59 -9.65
N ILE A 232 17.25 3.57 -10.45
CA ILE A 232 18.34 3.56 -11.40
C ILE A 232 17.90 2.93 -12.72
N THR A 233 18.25 3.59 -13.83
CA THR A 233 17.94 3.07 -15.17
C THR A 233 19.02 2.11 -15.60
N ILE A 234 18.62 0.96 -16.14
CA ILE A 234 19.52 -0.03 -16.73
C ILE A 234 20.05 0.56 -18.04
N ASP A 235 21.36 0.78 -18.05
CA ASP A 235 22.11 1.29 -19.20
C ASP A 235 22.55 0.15 -20.12
N SER A 236 22.94 0.46 -21.36
CA SER A 236 23.36 -0.55 -22.33
C SER A 236 24.61 -1.33 -21.91
N ASP A 237 25.44 -0.76 -21.03
CA ASP A 237 26.62 -1.40 -20.45
C ASP A 237 26.32 -2.17 -19.15
N THR A 238 25.05 -2.20 -18.74
CA THR A 238 24.50 -2.86 -17.55
C THR A 238 25.10 -2.38 -16.22
N GLN A 239 25.90 -1.30 -16.24
CA GLN A 239 26.62 -0.79 -15.06
C GLN A 239 25.77 0.12 -14.18
N CYS A 240 24.62 0.57 -14.68
CA CYS A 240 23.61 1.33 -13.95
C CYS A 240 24.23 2.53 -13.23
N ARG A 241 24.51 3.60 -13.98
CA ARG A 241 25.20 4.80 -13.44
C ARG A 241 24.27 5.99 -13.30
N ARG A 242 23.10 5.94 -13.93
CA ARG A 242 22.10 7.02 -13.94
C ARG A 242 21.12 6.89 -12.79
N VAL A 243 21.57 7.25 -11.59
CA VAL A 243 20.72 7.33 -10.40
C VAL A 243 19.74 8.49 -10.53
N ASN A 244 18.44 8.23 -10.39
CA ASN A 244 17.46 9.25 -10.11
C ASN A 244 17.56 9.64 -8.63
N THR A 245 18.05 10.85 -8.35
CA THR A 245 18.31 11.31 -6.99
C THR A 245 17.08 11.89 -6.27
N ASP A 246 15.90 11.85 -6.91
CA ASP A 246 14.63 12.16 -6.26
C ASP A 246 14.46 11.30 -4.99
N GLN A 247 13.78 11.86 -4.00
CA GLN A 247 13.62 11.32 -2.66
C GLN A 247 12.18 11.50 -2.23
N TRP A 248 11.52 10.39 -1.99
CA TRP A 248 10.13 10.30 -1.60
C TRP A 248 10.02 9.74 -0.19
N SER A 249 9.08 10.26 0.59
CA SER A 249 8.96 9.90 2.01
C SER A 249 8.76 8.40 2.21
N TYR A 250 8.03 7.76 1.31
CA TYR A 250 7.75 6.33 1.37
C TYR A 250 9.00 5.46 1.09
N ASN A 251 9.93 5.91 0.26
CA ASN A 251 11.19 5.21 0.03
C ASN A 251 12.02 5.26 1.32
N ALA A 252 12.17 6.42 1.95
CA ALA A 252 12.87 6.49 3.24
C ALA A 252 12.19 5.64 4.32
N GLY A 253 10.86 5.71 4.42
CA GLY A 253 10.09 5.01 5.43
C GLY A 253 10.11 3.47 5.30
N ILE A 254 10.06 2.91 4.09
CA ILE A 254 10.05 1.46 3.91
C ILE A 254 11.39 0.82 4.32
N TYR A 255 12.51 1.49 4.02
CA TYR A 255 13.83 1.06 4.47
C TYR A 255 14.03 1.31 5.97
N LEU A 256 13.40 2.35 6.53
CA LEU A 256 13.41 2.60 7.97
C LEU A 256 12.79 1.44 8.75
N GLU A 257 11.57 1.02 8.37
CA GLU A 257 10.89 -0.11 9.03
C GLU A 257 11.68 -1.41 8.85
N GLY A 258 12.16 -1.71 7.64
CA GLY A 258 12.96 -2.91 7.41
C GLY A 258 14.25 -2.93 8.23
N ALA A 259 14.95 -1.78 8.36
CA ALA A 259 16.13 -1.67 9.21
C ALA A 259 15.78 -1.84 10.70
N ALA A 260 14.63 -1.34 11.14
CA ALA A 260 14.14 -1.54 12.50
C ALA A 260 13.80 -3.00 12.79
N MET A 261 13.19 -3.72 11.82
CA MET A 261 12.93 -5.16 11.91
C MET A 261 14.24 -5.95 12.02
N MET A 262 15.23 -5.64 11.16
CA MET A 262 16.54 -6.29 11.19
C MET A 262 17.33 -5.99 12.46
N TYR A 263 17.30 -4.75 12.97
CA TYR A 263 17.89 -4.41 14.26
C TYR A 263 17.20 -5.18 15.39
N ASN A 264 15.87 -5.30 15.35
CA ASN A 264 15.12 -6.04 16.35
C ASN A 264 15.41 -7.55 16.30
N HIS A 265 15.59 -8.14 15.12
CA HIS A 265 15.93 -9.55 14.92
C HIS A 265 17.37 -9.87 15.34
N THR A 266 18.34 -9.10 14.83
CA THR A 266 19.78 -9.41 14.96
C THR A 266 20.45 -8.82 16.20
N LYS A 267 19.88 -7.74 16.76
CA LYS A 267 20.46 -6.95 17.88
C LYS A 267 21.89 -6.43 17.62
N ASN A 268 22.30 -6.25 16.37
CA ASN A 268 23.66 -5.81 16.04
C ASN A 268 23.79 -4.31 15.73
N ASP A 269 25.01 -3.79 15.88
CA ASP A 269 25.32 -2.36 15.70
C ASP A 269 25.23 -1.90 14.24
N THR A 270 25.45 -2.79 13.28
CA THR A 270 25.33 -2.48 11.84
C THR A 270 23.92 -2.03 11.51
N TRP A 271 22.92 -2.82 11.90
CA TRP A 271 21.52 -2.47 11.68
C TRP A 271 21.07 -1.29 12.51
N LYS A 272 21.61 -1.13 13.73
CA LYS A 272 21.39 0.08 14.52
C LYS A 272 21.87 1.35 13.79
N LYS A 273 23.07 1.32 13.22
CA LYS A 273 23.62 2.46 12.45
C LYS A 273 22.77 2.77 11.22
N ARG A 274 22.35 1.74 10.48
CA ARG A 274 21.46 1.88 9.31
C ARG A 274 20.12 2.50 9.71
N LEU A 275 19.48 1.97 10.76
CA LEU A 275 18.24 2.48 11.34
C LEU A 275 18.36 3.95 11.76
N ASP A 276 19.37 4.28 12.59
CA ASP A 276 19.55 5.62 13.13
C ASP A 276 19.86 6.65 12.02
N GLY A 277 20.62 6.22 11.01
CA GLY A 277 20.93 7.03 9.82
C GLY A 277 19.70 7.37 8.99
N ILE A 278 18.92 6.36 8.61
CA ILE A 278 17.69 6.55 7.82
C ILE A 278 16.66 7.36 8.62
N LEU A 279 16.53 7.11 9.92
CA LEU A 279 15.62 7.88 10.78
C LEU A 279 16.02 9.36 10.77
N LYS A 280 17.30 9.66 10.97
CA LYS A 280 17.80 11.03 10.98
C LYS A 280 17.52 11.74 9.66
N GLU A 281 17.79 11.10 8.51
CA GLU A 281 17.45 11.68 7.21
C GLU A 281 15.94 11.93 7.14
N SER A 282 15.13 10.90 7.40
CA SER A 282 13.68 10.95 7.22
C SER A 282 13.07 12.13 7.99
N LEU A 283 13.53 12.33 9.24
CA LEU A 283 13.08 13.44 10.07
C LEU A 283 13.62 14.80 9.61
N THR A 284 14.77 14.84 8.94
CA THR A 284 15.33 16.08 8.39
C THR A 284 14.58 16.51 7.12
N ARG A 285 14.19 15.55 6.28
CA ARG A 285 13.70 15.81 4.92
C ARG A 285 12.19 15.90 4.81
N PHE A 286 11.47 15.07 5.57
CA PHE A 286 10.02 14.90 5.42
C PHE A 286 9.24 15.41 6.63
N VAL A 287 9.88 16.18 7.52
CA VAL A 287 9.22 16.84 8.67
C VAL A 287 9.45 18.34 8.61
N LYS A 288 8.35 19.10 8.67
CA LYS A 288 8.39 20.56 8.76
C LYS A 288 7.51 21.02 9.91
N GLY A 289 8.10 21.68 10.91
CA GLY A 289 7.36 22.11 12.11
C GLY A 289 6.70 20.93 12.86
N ASN A 290 7.38 19.79 12.95
CA ASN A 290 6.88 18.52 13.48
C ASN A 290 5.74 17.86 12.69
N VAL A 291 5.39 18.36 11.50
CA VAL A 291 4.36 17.78 10.64
C VAL A 291 5.00 17.09 9.44
N LEU A 292 4.53 15.88 9.12
CA LEU A 292 4.97 15.17 7.92
C LEU A 292 4.51 15.87 6.64
N TYR A 293 5.39 15.96 5.65
CA TYR A 293 5.09 16.60 4.36
C TYR A 293 5.90 16.02 3.20
N GLU A 294 5.39 16.15 1.96
CA GLU A 294 6.14 15.81 0.74
C GLU A 294 6.92 17.01 0.22
N GLN A 295 8.22 17.04 0.53
CA GLN A 295 9.05 18.24 0.35
C GLN A 295 9.18 18.73 -1.09
N PHE A 296 9.12 17.83 -2.08
CA PHE A 296 9.21 18.21 -3.49
C PHE A 296 7.94 18.84 -4.04
N CYS A 297 6.78 18.30 -3.67
CA CYS A 297 5.56 18.52 -4.44
C CYS A 297 4.43 19.18 -3.64
N GLU A 298 4.44 19.09 -2.30
CA GLU A 298 3.30 19.52 -1.49
C GLU A 298 3.14 21.03 -1.45
N ALA A 299 4.22 21.78 -1.17
CA ALA A 299 4.18 23.22 -1.03
C ALA A 299 3.71 23.93 -2.31
N ASN A 300 4.00 23.34 -3.47
CA ASN A 300 3.66 23.88 -4.78
C ASN A 300 2.42 23.20 -5.40
N LYS A 301 1.76 22.29 -4.68
CA LYS A 301 0.59 21.53 -5.14
C LYS A 301 0.83 20.74 -6.45
N LEU A 302 2.02 20.14 -6.58
CA LEU A 302 2.44 19.37 -7.76
C LEU A 302 2.40 17.86 -7.54
N CYS A 303 1.99 17.38 -6.36
CA CYS A 303 1.98 15.95 -6.08
C CYS A 303 0.97 15.23 -6.97
N ASN A 304 1.41 14.19 -7.67
CA ASN A 304 0.47 13.29 -8.35
C ASN A 304 -0.33 12.47 -7.32
N ARG A 305 -1.32 11.71 -7.78
CA ARG A 305 -2.23 10.95 -6.89
C ARG A 305 -1.49 9.93 -6.00
N ASP A 306 -0.45 9.29 -6.52
CA ASP A 306 0.31 8.28 -5.78
C ASP A 306 1.15 8.96 -4.69
N GLN A 307 1.88 10.01 -5.06
CA GLN A 307 2.66 10.85 -4.14
C GLN A 307 1.79 11.43 -3.02
N GLN A 308 0.51 11.67 -3.30
CA GLN A 308 -0.43 12.14 -2.30
C GLN A 308 -0.75 11.11 -1.20
N SER A 309 -0.25 9.87 -1.27
CA SER A 309 -0.40 8.84 -0.23
C SER A 309 0.86 8.59 0.60
N PHE A 310 2.02 9.07 0.15
CA PHE A 310 3.32 8.64 0.69
C PHE A 310 3.53 8.99 2.16
N LYS A 311 3.16 10.20 2.58
CA LYS A 311 3.31 10.64 3.98
C LYS A 311 2.51 9.78 4.98
N GLY A 312 1.41 9.16 4.55
CA GLY A 312 0.64 8.23 5.39
C GLY A 312 1.44 6.95 5.67
N TYR A 313 2.16 6.44 4.68
CA TYR A 313 3.06 5.30 4.83
C TYR A 313 4.28 5.65 5.66
N LEU A 314 4.86 6.84 5.49
CA LEU A 314 5.94 7.29 6.38
C LEU A 314 5.47 7.35 7.84
N ALA A 315 4.25 7.86 8.10
CA ALA A 315 3.69 7.85 9.45
C ALA A 315 3.57 6.43 10.03
N ARG A 316 3.12 5.46 9.21
CA ARG A 316 3.04 4.05 9.57
C ARG A 316 4.39 3.50 10.00
N TRP A 317 5.39 3.68 9.15
CA TRP A 317 6.71 3.08 9.34
C TRP A 317 7.51 3.75 10.45
N LEU A 318 7.31 5.05 10.70
CA LEU A 318 7.79 5.71 11.91
C LEU A 318 7.17 5.07 13.17
N ALA A 319 5.85 4.86 13.17
CA ALA A 319 5.16 4.28 14.31
C ALA A 319 5.61 2.84 14.59
N ALA A 320 5.73 2.00 13.55
CA ALA A 320 6.27 0.65 13.65
C ALA A 320 7.72 0.65 14.20
N THR A 321 8.55 1.59 13.75
CA THR A 321 9.92 1.76 14.25
C THR A 321 9.96 1.97 15.76
N THR A 322 9.04 2.74 16.34
CA THR A 322 8.98 2.91 17.81
C THR A 322 8.70 1.61 18.56
N LYS A 323 8.03 0.63 17.94
CA LYS A 323 7.76 -0.67 18.56
C LYS A 323 8.96 -1.61 18.47
N LEU A 324 9.73 -1.51 17.40
CA LEU A 324 10.86 -2.38 17.09
C LEU A 324 12.16 -1.88 17.73
N ALA A 325 12.28 -0.55 17.87
CA ALA A 325 13.41 0.16 18.46
C ALA A 325 12.90 1.25 19.43
N PRO A 326 12.48 0.89 20.66
CA PRO A 326 11.78 1.80 21.57
C PRO A 326 12.49 3.12 21.90
N TYR A 327 13.82 3.16 21.85
CA TYR A 327 14.61 4.38 22.08
C TYR A 327 14.32 5.49 21.06
N THR A 328 13.77 5.15 19.89
CA THR A 328 13.39 6.13 18.85
C THR A 328 12.09 6.88 19.18
N GLY A 329 11.31 6.39 20.15
CA GLY A 329 9.99 6.95 20.48
C GLY A 329 10.03 8.42 20.92
N GLU A 330 11.10 8.85 21.61
CA GLU A 330 11.26 10.24 22.05
C GLU A 330 11.30 11.22 20.87
N ALA A 331 11.96 10.83 19.77
CA ALA A 331 12.03 11.64 18.56
C ALA A 331 10.74 11.54 17.71
N ILE A 332 10.11 10.37 17.68
CA ILE A 332 9.02 10.06 16.73
C ILE A 332 7.64 10.50 17.26
N PHE A 333 7.30 10.24 18.53
CA PHE A 333 5.94 10.50 19.03
C PHE A 333 5.51 11.97 18.97
N PRO A 334 6.37 12.97 19.24
CA PRO A 334 5.99 14.38 19.05
C PRO A 334 5.54 14.68 17.61
N ILE A 335 6.20 14.05 16.62
CA ILE A 335 5.91 14.22 15.19
C ILE A 335 4.59 13.55 14.82
N LEU A 336 4.36 12.31 15.27
CA LEU A 336 3.09 11.61 15.04
C LEU A 336 1.91 12.38 15.64
N LYS A 337 2.05 12.90 16.86
CA LYS A 337 1.02 13.72 17.52
C LYS A 337 0.75 15.04 16.79
N ALA A 338 1.80 15.77 16.39
CA ALA A 338 1.62 17.02 15.66
C ALA A 338 0.99 16.77 14.27
N THR A 339 1.41 15.71 13.59
CA THR A 339 0.87 15.27 12.30
C THR A 339 -0.61 14.88 12.42
N ALA A 340 -1.01 14.16 13.47
CA ALA A 340 -2.41 13.83 13.73
C ALA A 340 -3.30 15.08 13.87
N LYS A 341 -2.81 16.11 14.60
CA LYS A 341 -3.52 17.39 14.73
C LYS A 341 -3.66 18.11 13.39
N ALA A 342 -2.56 18.18 12.62
CA ALA A 342 -2.55 18.86 11.33
C ALA A 342 -3.47 18.15 10.33
N ALA A 343 -3.43 16.82 10.26
CA ALA A 343 -4.33 16.02 9.42
C ALA A 343 -5.80 16.23 9.81
N ALA A 344 -6.15 16.18 11.09
CA ALA A 344 -7.52 16.45 11.52
C ALA A 344 -7.99 17.87 11.15
N SER A 345 -7.09 18.86 11.22
CA SER A 345 -7.41 20.24 10.82
C SER A 345 -7.67 20.42 9.32
N SER A 346 -7.14 19.54 8.46
CA SER A 346 -7.46 19.54 7.02
C SER A 346 -8.78 18.82 6.70
N CYS A 347 -9.37 18.11 7.67
CA CYS A 347 -10.62 17.37 7.53
C CYS A 347 -11.85 18.23 7.85
N THR A 348 -12.01 19.29 7.06
CA THR A 348 -13.14 20.24 7.16
C THR A 348 -13.91 20.38 5.84
N GLY A 349 -13.60 19.53 4.85
CA GLY A 349 -14.13 19.64 3.50
C GLY A 349 -15.57 19.12 3.37
N SER A 350 -16.34 19.80 2.51
CA SER A 350 -17.70 19.42 2.11
C SER A 350 -17.83 19.44 0.59
N PRO A 351 -17.04 18.64 -0.15
CA PRO A 351 -17.16 18.56 -1.61
C PRO A 351 -18.52 17.97 -2.02
N PRO A 352 -18.89 18.04 -3.31
CA PRO A 352 -20.08 17.40 -3.82
C PRO A 352 -20.14 15.89 -3.48
N PRO A 353 -21.32 15.32 -3.25
CA PRO A 353 -21.48 13.88 -2.96
C PRO A 353 -20.95 12.93 -4.05
N THR A 354 -20.72 13.44 -5.27
CA THR A 354 -20.06 12.69 -6.35
C THR A 354 -18.60 12.40 -6.05
N ASP A 355 -17.94 13.28 -5.30
CA ASP A 355 -16.49 13.27 -5.09
C ASP A 355 -16.13 12.71 -3.70
N PHE A 356 -17.05 12.84 -2.73
CA PHE A 356 -16.93 12.24 -1.40
C PHE A 356 -18.29 11.81 -0.86
N LYS A 357 -18.44 10.51 -0.60
CA LYS A 357 -19.68 9.91 -0.08
C LYS A 357 -19.68 9.72 1.44
N GLY A 358 -18.74 10.35 2.15
CA GLY A 358 -18.66 10.37 3.61
C GLY A 358 -19.58 11.41 4.26
N MET A 359 -19.35 11.69 5.54
CA MET A 359 -20.12 12.72 6.25
C MET A 359 -19.72 14.12 5.75
N GLN A 360 -20.70 14.99 5.54
CA GLN A 360 -20.42 16.37 5.13
C GLN A 360 -19.62 17.11 6.20
N GLY A 361 -18.60 17.86 5.77
CA GLY A 361 -17.65 18.54 6.65
C GLY A 361 -16.45 17.69 7.07
N THR A 362 -16.40 16.39 6.74
CA THR A 362 -15.33 15.49 7.19
C THR A 362 -14.37 15.05 6.08
N ALA A 363 -14.46 15.62 4.87
CA ALA A 363 -13.52 15.30 3.80
C ALA A 363 -12.14 15.87 4.15
N CYS A 364 -11.10 15.04 4.05
CA CYS A 364 -9.73 15.40 4.39
C CYS A 364 -8.94 15.85 3.16
N GLY A 365 -8.24 16.97 3.31
CA GLY A 365 -7.31 17.49 2.30
C GLY A 365 -5.92 16.83 2.38
N PHE A 366 -5.12 17.02 1.33
CA PHE A 366 -3.77 16.47 1.27
C PHE A 366 -2.77 17.27 2.10
N SER A 367 -2.78 18.60 1.96
CA SER A 367 -1.77 19.45 2.56
C SER A 367 -2.03 19.68 4.05
N TRP A 368 -0.98 19.48 4.85
CA TRP A 368 -0.99 19.70 6.30
C TRP A 368 -0.09 20.88 6.71
N LEU A 369 0.46 21.59 5.71
CA LEU A 369 1.28 22.79 5.92
C LEU A 369 0.45 24.03 6.26
N GLY A 370 -0.87 23.96 6.09
CA GLY A 370 -1.83 24.96 6.53
C GLY A 370 -2.91 24.35 7.43
N ASN A 371 -3.78 25.19 7.99
CA ASN A 371 -4.82 24.77 8.93
C ASN A 371 -6.20 24.60 8.28
N ASN A 372 -6.27 24.31 6.98
CA ASN A 372 -7.52 24.29 6.21
C ASN A 372 -7.53 23.16 5.17
N PHE A 373 -8.74 22.73 4.81
CA PHE A 373 -8.99 21.89 3.63
C PHE A 373 -8.49 22.57 2.34
N ASP A 374 -7.69 21.86 1.55
CA ASP A 374 -6.99 22.40 0.37
C ASP A 374 -7.75 22.21 -0.96
N GLY A 375 -8.94 21.62 -0.90
CA GLY A 375 -9.79 21.33 -2.06
C GLY A 375 -9.51 19.97 -2.71
N LEU A 376 -8.48 19.25 -2.28
CA LEU A 376 -8.15 17.91 -2.80
C LEU A 376 -8.88 16.84 -2.01
N VAL A 377 -9.49 15.88 -2.72
CA VAL A 377 -10.23 14.76 -2.11
C VAL A 377 -9.95 13.47 -2.86
N GLY A 378 -10.01 12.36 -2.15
CA GLY A 378 -9.79 11.04 -2.69
C GLY A 378 -9.29 10.04 -1.64
N VAL A 379 -9.01 8.83 -2.11
CA VAL A 379 -8.48 7.75 -1.28
C VAL A 379 -7.15 8.13 -0.62
N PRO A 380 -6.14 8.68 -1.32
CA PRO A 380 -4.86 9.04 -0.69
C PRO A 380 -5.00 10.00 0.50
N GLN A 381 -5.79 11.07 0.36
CA GLN A 381 -5.93 12.10 1.38
C GLN A 381 -6.67 11.57 2.60
N GLN A 382 -7.76 10.84 2.36
CA GLN A 382 -8.56 10.25 3.44
C GLN A 382 -7.79 9.12 4.15
N MET A 383 -7.04 8.30 3.41
CA MET A 383 -6.17 7.26 3.96
C MET A 383 -5.04 7.84 4.81
N ASN A 384 -4.38 8.89 4.34
CA ASN A 384 -3.36 9.60 5.12
C ASN A 384 -3.93 10.15 6.43
N ALA A 385 -5.16 10.67 6.40
CA ALA A 385 -5.80 11.19 7.60
C ALA A 385 -6.10 10.08 8.62
N VAL A 386 -6.60 8.91 8.17
CA VAL A 386 -6.77 7.73 9.04
C VAL A 386 -5.43 7.34 9.66
N ALA A 387 -4.41 7.13 8.82
CA ALA A 387 -3.05 6.80 9.22
C ALA A 387 -2.51 7.77 10.27
N ALA A 388 -2.51 9.08 9.98
CA ALA A 388 -2.01 10.11 10.87
C ALA A 388 -2.73 10.11 12.23
N MET A 389 -4.05 9.87 12.24
CA MET A 389 -4.84 9.84 13.48
C MET A 389 -4.57 8.61 14.33
N ILE A 390 -4.43 7.42 13.74
CA ILE A 390 -4.28 6.17 14.53
C ILE A 390 -2.88 5.98 15.12
N TYR A 391 -1.82 6.40 14.43
CA TYR A 391 -0.46 6.03 14.84
C TYR A 391 0.04 6.60 16.19
N PRO A 392 -0.44 7.74 16.73
CA PRO A 392 -0.19 8.10 18.14
C PRO A 392 -0.60 7.01 19.16
N LEU A 393 -1.58 6.16 18.85
CA LEU A 393 -2.03 5.06 19.72
C LEU A 393 -0.98 3.94 19.87
N THR A 394 0.02 3.87 18.98
CA THR A 394 1.06 2.83 19.02
C THR A 394 1.93 2.88 20.29
N SER A 395 1.97 4.05 20.96
CA SER A 395 2.63 4.22 22.27
C SER A 395 2.18 3.20 23.32
N LYS A 396 0.94 2.72 23.23
CA LYS A 396 0.34 1.72 24.15
C LYS A 396 0.04 0.37 23.49
N ALA A 397 0.20 0.26 22.18
CA ALA A 397 0.01 -0.99 21.46
C ALA A 397 1.12 -2.01 21.78
N PRO A 398 0.87 -3.33 21.67
CA PRO A 398 1.93 -4.32 21.72
C PRO A 398 2.87 -4.20 20.50
N ALA A 399 4.03 -4.85 20.58
CA ALA A 399 4.89 -5.00 19.41
C ALA A 399 4.26 -5.99 18.40
N PRO A 400 4.62 -5.91 17.10
CA PRO A 400 4.16 -6.87 16.10
C PRO A 400 4.38 -8.31 16.54
N TYR A 401 3.38 -9.16 16.38
CA TYR A 401 3.44 -10.58 16.73
C TYR A 401 4.45 -11.33 15.86
N THR A 402 4.92 -12.45 16.39
CA THR A 402 5.72 -13.47 15.70
C THR A 402 5.02 -14.81 15.88
N GLU A 403 5.50 -15.86 15.21
CA GLU A 403 5.02 -17.23 15.45
C GLU A 403 5.12 -17.63 16.93
N LYS A 404 6.15 -17.12 17.62
CA LYS A 404 6.43 -17.44 19.03
C LYS A 404 5.66 -16.57 20.02
N THR A 405 5.14 -15.41 19.61
CA THR A 405 4.43 -14.48 20.50
C THR A 405 2.93 -14.44 20.29
N GLY A 406 2.39 -15.32 19.42
CA GLY A 406 0.95 -15.53 19.30
C GLY A 406 0.34 -15.18 17.94
N GLY A 407 1.16 -15.00 16.90
CA GLY A 407 0.71 -14.95 15.52
C GLY A 407 0.02 -16.26 15.12
N THR A 408 -1.10 -16.17 14.42
CA THR A 408 -1.99 -17.32 14.15
C THR A 408 -2.00 -17.77 12.70
N SER A 409 -1.71 -16.85 11.78
CA SER A 409 -1.70 -17.10 10.33
C SER A 409 -0.71 -18.22 9.97
N LYS A 410 -1.17 -19.18 9.17
CA LYS A 410 -0.35 -20.32 8.74
C LYS A 410 0.53 -19.96 7.56
N GLY A 411 1.78 -20.38 7.63
CA GLY A 411 2.74 -20.23 6.54
C GLY A 411 2.75 -21.43 5.61
N ASP A 412 3.30 -21.22 4.43
CA ASP A 412 3.75 -22.24 3.49
C ASP A 412 5.10 -21.77 2.92
N PRO A 413 6.23 -22.27 3.44
CA PRO A 413 7.56 -21.89 2.95
C PRO A 413 7.81 -22.24 1.48
N SER A 414 7.00 -23.13 0.89
CA SER A 414 7.09 -23.54 -0.51
C SER A 414 6.14 -22.78 -1.45
N ALA A 415 5.28 -21.93 -0.90
CA ALA A 415 4.39 -21.11 -1.72
C ALA A 415 5.21 -20.26 -2.70
N GLY A 416 4.75 -20.12 -3.95
CA GLY A 416 5.45 -19.32 -4.96
C GLY A 416 6.81 -19.87 -5.45
N THR A 417 7.26 -21.06 -5.04
CA THR A 417 8.53 -21.65 -5.57
C THR A 417 8.37 -22.35 -6.93
N GLY A 418 7.14 -22.42 -7.45
CA GLY A 418 6.86 -22.96 -8.78
C GLY A 418 7.37 -22.06 -9.90
N LYS A 419 7.34 -22.56 -11.14
CA LYS A 419 7.65 -21.73 -12.31
C LYS A 419 6.57 -20.65 -12.43
N GLU A 420 7.00 -19.39 -12.45
CA GLU A 420 6.12 -18.26 -12.73
C GLU A 420 5.42 -18.48 -14.07
N THR A 421 4.09 -18.39 -14.08
CA THR A 421 3.29 -18.69 -15.26
C THR A 421 3.39 -17.52 -16.23
N ASP A 422 3.74 -17.78 -17.48
CA ASP A 422 3.76 -16.71 -18.49
C ASP A 422 2.31 -16.26 -18.75
N PRO A 423 1.95 -15.00 -18.46
CA PRO A 423 0.58 -14.52 -18.65
C PRO A 423 0.17 -14.47 -20.13
N THR A 424 1.13 -14.57 -21.04
CA THR A 424 0.91 -14.67 -22.50
C THR A 424 0.81 -16.11 -22.99
N GLU A 425 1.07 -17.10 -22.13
CA GLU A 425 0.97 -18.52 -22.47
C GLU A 425 -0.47 -18.88 -22.81
N LEU A 426 -0.69 -19.26 -24.07
CA LEU A 426 -2.00 -19.73 -24.53
C LEU A 426 -2.30 -21.09 -23.92
N LYS A 427 -3.56 -21.30 -23.53
CA LYS A 427 -4.01 -22.62 -23.06
C LYS A 427 -3.68 -23.69 -24.11
N PRO A 428 -3.19 -24.88 -23.71
CA PRO A 428 -2.96 -25.97 -24.64
C PRO A 428 -4.23 -26.30 -25.41
N ILE A 429 -4.12 -26.37 -26.75
CA ILE A 429 -5.26 -26.70 -27.62
C ILE A 429 -5.69 -28.14 -27.33
N THR A 430 -6.90 -28.30 -26.79
CA THR A 430 -7.44 -29.61 -26.45
C THR A 430 -7.98 -30.34 -27.69
N MET A 431 -8.24 -31.65 -27.56
CA MET A 431 -8.91 -32.41 -28.63
C MET A 431 -10.33 -31.88 -28.91
N ALA A 432 -11.02 -31.37 -27.88
CA ALA A 432 -12.33 -30.74 -28.04
C ALA A 432 -12.24 -29.46 -28.88
N ASP A 433 -11.23 -28.62 -28.63
CA ASP A 433 -10.99 -27.40 -29.41
C ASP A 433 -10.71 -27.72 -30.88
N LYS A 434 -9.89 -28.75 -31.15
CA LYS A 434 -9.59 -29.21 -32.52
C LYS A 434 -10.82 -29.74 -33.25
N ALA A 435 -11.67 -30.49 -32.55
CA ALA A 435 -12.91 -31.02 -33.12
C ALA A 435 -13.89 -29.89 -33.44
N ALA A 436 -14.12 -28.96 -32.50
CA ALA A 436 -14.96 -27.80 -32.71
C ALA A 436 -14.47 -26.92 -33.87
N ALA A 437 -13.17 -26.64 -33.93
CA ALA A 437 -12.57 -25.89 -35.03
C ALA A 437 -12.79 -26.59 -36.38
N SER A 438 -12.62 -27.92 -36.43
CA SER A 438 -12.81 -28.71 -37.65
C SER A 438 -14.27 -28.70 -38.13
N PHE A 439 -15.24 -28.81 -37.22
CA PHE A 439 -16.67 -28.67 -37.57
C PHE A 439 -16.98 -27.27 -38.10
N LEU A 440 -16.46 -26.22 -37.46
CA LEU A 440 -16.66 -24.85 -37.92
C LEU A 440 -16.05 -24.63 -39.31
N THR A 441 -14.83 -25.11 -39.54
CA THR A 441 -14.16 -25.04 -40.85
C THR A 441 -14.98 -25.77 -41.91
N LEU A 442 -15.43 -27.01 -41.64
CA LEU A 442 -16.23 -27.78 -42.59
C LEU A 442 -17.55 -27.08 -42.90
N PHE A 443 -18.22 -26.52 -41.88
CA PHE A 443 -19.47 -25.79 -42.04
C PHE A 443 -19.29 -24.55 -42.91
N LEU A 444 -18.23 -23.76 -42.70
CA LEU A 444 -17.91 -22.59 -43.52
C LEU A 444 -17.57 -22.96 -44.96
N ILE A 445 -16.81 -24.04 -45.18
CA ILE A 445 -16.50 -24.53 -46.52
C ILE A 445 -17.77 -24.98 -47.24
N VAL A 446 -18.58 -25.84 -46.60
CA VAL A 446 -19.83 -26.34 -47.18
C VAL A 446 -20.81 -25.20 -47.44
N GLY A 447 -20.94 -24.25 -46.51
CA GLY A 447 -21.79 -23.08 -46.68
C GLY A 447 -21.35 -22.19 -47.84
N THR A 448 -20.04 -21.97 -47.98
CA THR A 448 -19.49 -21.15 -49.08
C THR A 448 -19.65 -21.85 -50.42
N VAL A 449 -19.30 -23.13 -50.53
CA VAL A 449 -19.47 -23.91 -51.76
C VAL A 449 -20.94 -24.02 -52.12
N GLY A 450 -21.79 -24.42 -51.18
CA GLY A 450 -23.24 -24.58 -51.40
C GLY A 450 -23.91 -23.26 -51.79
N GLY A 451 -23.57 -22.16 -51.11
CA GLY A 451 -24.06 -20.82 -51.46
C GLY A 451 -23.59 -20.36 -52.84
N THR A 452 -22.33 -20.63 -53.20
CA THR A 452 -21.79 -20.27 -54.52
C THR A 452 -22.44 -21.10 -55.64
N THR A 453 -22.63 -22.41 -55.43
CA THR A 453 -23.34 -23.28 -56.38
C THR A 453 -24.80 -22.86 -56.54
N PHE A 454 -25.49 -22.51 -55.46
CA PHE A 454 -26.87 -22.01 -55.52
C PHE A 454 -26.98 -20.70 -56.31
N MET A 455 -25.99 -19.82 -56.26
CA MET A 455 -25.99 -18.56 -57.02
C MET A 455 -25.64 -18.73 -58.51
N LEU A 456 -25.06 -19.88 -58.89
CA LEU A 456 -24.65 -20.19 -60.27
C LEU A 456 -25.70 -21.00 -61.05
N VAL A 457 -26.67 -21.60 -60.35
CA VAL A 457 -27.83 -22.32 -60.91
C VAL A 457 -29.04 -21.41 -60.88
#